data_AF-A0A9W6N7X1-F1
#
_entry.id   AF-A0A9W6N7X1-F1
#
_cell.length_a   1.000
_cell.length_b   1.000
_cell.length_c   1.000
_cell.angle_alpha   90.00
_cell.angle_beta   90.00
_cell.angle_gamma   90.00
#
_symmetry.space_group_name_H-M   'P 1'
#
loop_
_entity.id
_entity.type
_entity.pdbx_description
1 polymer ?
#
loop_
_entity_poly.entity_id
_entity_poly.type
_entity_poly.pdbx_seq_one_letter_code
_entity_poly.pdbx_strand_id
1 'polypeptide(L)'
;MIIRTRWRSAAAQLTLWLIAAGSVLYFSQQAYVGAHGLVASREFEAEIATLSAKLAELKAVREGFEHRIDLLSSDRLDPDLLDEQARADLGLLHPNDRVIQVR
;
A
#
# COMPACT_ATOMS: atom_id res chain seq x y z
N MET A 1 44.16 -36.76 -50.11
CA MET A 1 43.94 -35.37 -49.61
C MET A 1 42.44 -35.17 -49.44
N ILE A 2 41.98 -34.40 -48.44
CA ILE A 2 40.57 -34.14 -48.02
C ILE A 2 40.11 -34.96 -46.78
N ILE A 3 40.66 -34.63 -45.60
CA ILE A 3 40.09 -35.00 -44.27
C ILE A 3 39.85 -33.76 -43.37
N ARG A 4 40.29 -32.56 -43.79
CA ARG A 4 40.32 -31.37 -42.91
C ARG A 4 38.96 -30.66 -42.72
N THR A 5 37.94 -30.95 -43.53
CA THR A 5 36.67 -30.20 -43.51
C THR A 5 35.68 -30.67 -42.44
N ARG A 6 35.70 -31.96 -42.06
CA ARG A 6 34.75 -32.53 -41.08
C ARG A 6 35.02 -32.07 -39.64
N TRP A 7 36.27 -31.74 -39.32
CA TRP A 7 36.64 -31.27 -37.98
C TRP A 7 36.13 -29.85 -37.71
N ARG A 8 36.08 -28.99 -38.74
CA ARG A 8 35.54 -27.63 -38.62
C ARG A 8 34.04 -27.64 -38.35
N SER A 9 33.29 -28.56 -38.97
CA SER A 9 31.85 -28.69 -38.73
C SER A 9 31.54 -29.31 -37.37
N ALA A 10 32.33 -30.29 -36.92
CA ALA A 10 32.20 -30.85 -35.57
C ALA A 10 32.54 -29.80 -34.49
N ALA A 11 33.61 -29.02 -34.68
CA ALA A 11 33.95 -27.93 -33.78
C ALA A 11 32.87 -26.85 -33.74
N ALA A 12 32.31 -26.47 -34.89
CA ALA A 12 31.22 -25.48 -34.94
C ALA A 12 29.95 -25.95 -34.21
N GLN A 13 29.61 -27.23 -34.32
CA GLN A 13 28.49 -27.81 -33.58
C GLN A 13 28.75 -27.77 -32.07
N LEU A 14 29.93 -28.20 -31.61
CA LEU A 14 30.28 -28.15 -30.19
C LEU A 14 30.24 -26.74 -29.64
N THR A 15 30.74 -25.75 -30.39
CA THR A 15 30.67 -24.34 -30.00
C THR A 15 29.22 -23.87 -29.88
N LEU A 16 28.34 -24.25 -30.83
CA LEU A 16 26.92 -23.91 -30.77
C LEU A 16 26.26 -24.50 -29.51
N TRP A 17 26.52 -25.78 -29.21
CA TRP A 17 26.00 -26.44 -28.01
C TRP A 17 26.49 -25.78 -26.73
N LEU A 18 27.78 -25.39 -26.67
CA LEU A 18 28.34 -24.69 -25.52
C LEU A 18 27.72 -23.31 -25.32
N ILE A 19 27.52 -22.55 -26.40
CA ILE A 19 26.87 -21.24 -26.34
C ILE A 19 25.41 -21.39 -25.88
N ALA A 20 24.69 -22.37 -26.43
CA ALA A 20 23.30 -22.64 -26.05
C ALA A 20 23.19 -23.03 -24.57
N ALA A 21 24.02 -23.97 -24.09
CA ALA A 21 24.06 -24.39 -22.70
C ALA A 21 24.43 -23.23 -21.76
N GLY A 22 25.44 -22.42 -22.12
CA GLY A 22 25.83 -21.23 -21.36
C GLY A 22 24.71 -20.20 -21.28
N SER A 23 23.99 -19.98 -22.38
CA SER A 23 22.85 -19.06 -22.43
C SER A 23 21.71 -19.55 -21.53
N VAL A 24 21.35 -20.83 -21.61
CA VAL A 24 20.32 -21.43 -20.74
C VAL A 24 20.71 -21.30 -19.27
N LEU A 25 21.97 -21.56 -18.90
CA LEU A 25 22.45 -21.43 -17.53
C LEU A 25 22.39 -19.97 -17.04
N TYR A 26 22.83 -19.03 -17.89
CA TYR A 26 22.79 -17.60 -17.59
C TYR A 26 21.37 -17.11 -17.37
N PHE A 27 20.44 -17.44 -18.28
CA PHE A 27 19.04 -17.07 -18.14
C PHE A 27 18.37 -17.76 -16.95
N SER A 28 18.75 -19.01 -16.63
CA SER A 28 18.22 -19.71 -15.46
C SER A 28 18.69 -19.07 -14.15
N GLN A 29 19.96 -18.67 -14.06
CA GLN A 29 20.48 -17.92 -12.92
C GLN A 29 19.82 -16.54 -12.80
N GLN A 30 19.66 -15.81 -13.91
CA GLN A 30 18.92 -14.54 -13.91
C GLN A 30 17.43 -14.70 -13.58
N ALA A 31 16.81 -15.82 -13.93
CA ALA A 31 15.42 -16.12 -13.52
C ALA A 31 15.31 -16.41 -12.01
N TYR A 32 16.39 -16.93 -11.39
CA TYR A 32 16.46 -17.19 -9.96
C TYR A 32 16.80 -15.93 -9.14
N VAL A 33 17.72 -15.09 -9.63
CA VAL A 33 18.20 -13.87 -8.95
C VAL A 33 17.39 -12.63 -9.34
N GLY A 34 16.74 -12.63 -10.50
CA GLY A 34 15.95 -11.52 -10.99
C GLY A 34 14.67 -11.33 -10.18
N ALA A 35 14.26 -10.06 -10.03
CA ALA A 35 13.15 -9.58 -9.20
C ALA A 35 11.75 -10.20 -9.48
N HIS A 36 11.63 -11.14 -10.42
CA HIS A 36 10.40 -11.82 -10.84
C HIS A 36 10.48 -13.35 -10.73
N GLY A 37 11.51 -13.89 -10.07
CA GLY A 37 11.58 -15.32 -9.76
C GLY A 37 10.42 -15.73 -8.84
N LEU A 38 9.97 -16.99 -8.96
CA LEU A 38 8.85 -17.62 -8.21
C LEU A 38 8.87 -17.39 -6.67
N VAL A 39 10.03 -17.00 -6.12
CA VAL A 39 10.23 -16.70 -4.70
C VAL A 39 9.81 -15.27 -4.35
N ALA A 40 10.01 -14.29 -5.23
CA ALA A 40 9.66 -12.89 -4.99
C ALA A 40 8.14 -12.67 -4.96
N SER A 41 7.37 -13.47 -5.71
CA SER A 41 5.91 -13.38 -5.70
C SER A 41 5.31 -13.58 -4.31
N ARG A 42 5.88 -14.46 -3.47
CA ARG A 42 5.31 -14.72 -2.14
C ARG A 42 5.55 -13.59 -1.15
N GLU A 43 6.72 -12.98 -1.20
CA GLU A 43 7.05 -11.86 -0.32
C GLU A 43 6.24 -10.61 -0.72
N PHE A 44 6.11 -10.35 -2.02
CA PHE A 44 5.23 -9.28 -2.51
C PHE A 44 3.76 -9.55 -2.22
N GLU A 45 3.28 -10.78 -2.33
CA GLU A 45 1.89 -11.12 -2.02
C GLU A 45 1.59 -10.99 -0.52
N ALA A 46 2.54 -11.34 0.34
CA ALA A 46 2.46 -11.07 1.77
C ALA A 46 2.48 -9.56 2.05
N GLU A 47 3.36 -8.79 1.41
CA GLU A 47 3.43 -7.34 1.57
C GLU A 47 2.13 -6.65 1.10
N ILE A 48 1.58 -7.06 -0.05
CA ILE A 48 0.29 -6.61 -0.57
C ILE A 48 -0.83 -6.94 0.43
N ALA A 49 -0.84 -8.14 1.01
CA ALA A 49 -1.82 -8.53 2.02
C ALA A 49 -1.71 -7.65 3.28
N THR A 50 -0.50 -7.34 3.75
CA THR A 50 -0.31 -6.46 4.92
C THR A 50 -0.72 -5.01 4.63
N LEU A 51 -0.37 -4.48 3.46
CA LEU A 51 -0.70 -3.11 3.08
C LEU A 51 -2.19 -2.94 2.81
N SER A 52 -2.84 -3.92 2.19
CA SER A 52 -4.29 -3.92 1.99
C SER A 52 -5.05 -4.00 3.31
N ALA A 53 -4.59 -4.80 4.27
CA ALA A 53 -5.18 -4.85 5.62
C ALA A 53 -5.06 -3.49 6.33
N LYS A 54 -3.89 -2.86 6.30
CA LYS A 54 -3.69 -1.50 6.85
C LYS A 54 -4.58 -0.47 6.17
N LEU A 55 -4.72 -0.53 4.85
CA LEU A 55 -5.60 0.36 4.11
C LEU A 55 -7.05 0.17 4.55
N ALA A 56 -7.52 -1.07 4.68
CA ALA A 56 -8.87 -1.37 5.14
C ALA A 56 -9.13 -0.82 6.55
N GLU A 57 -8.18 -0.98 7.47
CA GLU A 57 -8.26 -0.42 8.82
C GLU A 57 -8.35 1.11 8.80
N LEU A 58 -7.43 1.78 8.10
CA LEU A 58 -7.43 3.24 7.99
C LEU A 58 -8.69 3.77 7.31
N LYS A 59 -9.22 3.03 6.33
CA LYS A 59 -10.47 3.39 5.66
C LYS A 59 -11.67 3.27 6.61
N ALA A 60 -11.74 2.23 7.44
CA ALA A 60 -12.79 2.09 8.45
C ALA A 60 -12.71 3.21 9.50
N VAL A 61 -11.51 3.60 9.92
CA VAL A 61 -11.30 4.75 10.82
C VAL A 61 -11.76 6.04 10.16
N ARG A 62 -11.39 6.26 8.90
CA ARG A 62 -11.83 7.42 8.11
C ARG A 62 -13.34 7.44 7.98
N GLU A 63 -14.00 6.34 7.63
CA GLU A 63 -15.47 6.27 7.53
C GLU A 63 -16.14 6.56 8.88
N GLY A 64 -15.56 6.10 10.00
CA GLY A 64 -16.05 6.44 11.33
C GLY A 64 -15.92 7.93 11.66
N PHE A 65 -14.81 8.56 11.27
CA PHE A 65 -14.65 10.01 11.39
C PHE A 65 -15.53 10.77 10.42
N GLU A 66 -15.69 10.32 9.19
CA GLU A 66 -16.60 10.93 8.22
C GLU A 66 -18.04 10.84 8.69
N HIS A 67 -18.46 9.74 9.32
CA HIS A 67 -19.79 9.63 9.91
C HIS A 67 -19.95 10.57 11.12
N ARG A 68 -18.94 10.68 12.00
CA ARG A 68 -18.97 11.63 13.12
C ARG A 68 -18.94 13.07 12.64
N ILE A 69 -18.12 13.35 11.63
CA ILE A 69 -18.06 14.63 10.96
C ILE A 69 -19.41 14.87 10.32
N ASP A 70 -20.04 13.96 9.60
CA ASP A 70 -21.38 14.16 9.03
C ASP A 70 -22.45 14.45 10.10
N LEU A 71 -22.37 13.79 11.26
CA LEU A 71 -23.20 14.08 12.43
C LEU A 71 -22.91 15.46 13.06
N LEU A 72 -21.69 16.00 12.90
CA LEU A 72 -21.24 17.31 13.39
C LEU A 72 -21.24 18.41 12.30
N SER A 73 -21.19 18.02 11.04
CA SER A 73 -21.03 18.81 9.83
C SER A 73 -22.40 18.98 9.25
N SER A 74 -23.14 19.75 9.99
CA SER A 74 -23.68 20.95 9.43
C SER A 74 -23.51 21.29 7.95
N ASP A 75 -24.55 20.96 7.22
CA ASP A 75 -25.32 21.99 6.52
C ASP A 75 -26.31 22.71 7.51
N ARG A 76 -26.03 22.65 8.84
CA ARG A 76 -26.89 22.80 10.04
C ARG A 76 -26.16 22.97 11.42
N LEU A 77 -24.92 23.49 11.52
CA LEU A 77 -24.21 23.69 12.80
C LEU A 77 -24.55 25.13 13.09
N ASP A 78 -25.50 25.28 13.99
CA ASP A 78 -25.99 26.58 14.37
C ASP A 78 -24.83 27.38 14.99
N PRO A 79 -24.46 28.55 14.44
CA PRO A 79 -23.48 29.42 15.06
C PRO A 79 -23.78 29.70 16.54
N ASP A 80 -25.06 29.71 16.91
CA ASP A 80 -25.49 29.89 18.30
C ASP A 80 -25.10 28.71 19.20
N LEU A 81 -25.06 27.46 18.68
CA LEU A 81 -24.61 26.30 19.47
C LEU A 81 -23.10 26.33 19.75
N LEU A 82 -22.31 26.88 18.83
CA LEU A 82 -20.89 27.10 19.06
C LEU A 82 -20.65 28.19 20.11
N ASP A 83 -21.47 29.24 20.10
CA ASP A 83 -21.35 30.34 21.06
C ASP A 83 -21.81 29.92 22.47
N GLU A 84 -22.88 29.12 22.56
CA GLU A 84 -23.31 28.51 23.84
C GLU A 84 -22.26 27.53 24.39
N GLN A 85 -21.64 26.68 23.56
CA GLN A 85 -20.59 25.78 24.02
C GLN A 85 -19.32 26.55 24.46
N ALA A 86 -18.95 27.60 23.73
CA ALA A 86 -17.83 28.46 24.08
C ALA A 86 -18.09 29.22 25.40
N ARG A 87 -19.32 29.70 25.63
CA ARG A 87 -19.70 30.37 26.88
C ARG A 87 -19.79 29.41 28.06
N ALA A 88 -20.30 28.19 27.85
CA ALA A 88 -20.35 27.16 28.88
C ALA A 88 -18.94 26.79 29.38
N ASP A 89 -17.98 26.62 28.46
CA ASP A 89 -16.58 26.34 28.81
C ASP A 89 -15.90 27.54 29.50
N LEU A 90 -16.30 28.77 29.17
CA LEU A 90 -15.81 30.01 29.80
C LEU A 90 -16.58 30.41 31.08
N GLY A 91 -17.62 29.66 31.47
CA GLY A 91 -18.46 29.95 32.63
C GLY A 91 -19.29 31.24 32.51
N LEU A 92 -19.59 31.70 31.29
CA LEU A 92 -20.36 32.90 31.02
C LEU A 92 -21.84 32.55 30.81
N LEU A 93 -22.74 33.25 31.49
CA LEU A 93 -24.19 33.06 31.39
C LEU A 93 -24.81 34.08 30.42
N HIS A 94 -25.86 33.68 29.69
CA HIS A 94 -26.59 34.62 28.82
C HIS A 94 -27.31 35.67 29.69
N PRO A 95 -27.43 36.94 29.26
CA PRO A 95 -28.18 37.97 29.98
C PRO A 95 -29.61 37.61 30.42
N ASN A 96 -30.20 36.56 29.83
CA ASN A 96 -31.56 36.09 30.11
C ASN A 96 -31.62 34.82 30.96
N ASP A 97 -30.47 34.25 31.35
CA ASP A 97 -30.43 33.03 32.16
C ASP A 97 -30.72 33.31 33.64
N ARG A 98 -31.57 32.46 34.23
CA ARG A 98 -31.97 32.56 35.64
C ARG A 98 -31.16 31.59 36.49
N VAL A 99 -30.24 32.10 37.28
CA VAL A 99 -29.46 31.31 38.24
C VAL A 99 -30.31 31.02 39.48
N ILE A 100 -30.59 29.75 39.74
CA ILE A 100 -31.23 29.31 40.98
C ILE A 100 -30.15 28.73 41.88
N GLN A 101 -29.87 29.42 42.98
CA GLN A 101 -28.91 28.97 43.98
C GLN A 101 -29.62 28.01 44.94
N VAL A 102 -29.32 26.71 44.82
CA VAL A 102 -29.82 25.70 45.76
C VAL A 102 -28.89 25.70 46.97
N ARG A 103 -29.48 25.90 48.15
CA ARG A 103 -28.80 25.91 49.46
C ARG A 103 -28.70 24.51 50.05
#